data_AF-A0A4V2PVM9-F1
#
_entry.id   AF-A0A4V2PVM9-F1
#
_cell.length_a   1.000
_cell.length_b   1.000
_cell.length_c   1.000
_cell.angle_alpha   90.00
_cell.angle_beta   90.00
_cell.angle_gamma   90.00
#
_symmetry.space_group_name_H-M   'P 1'
#
loop_
_entity.id
_entity.type
_entity.pdbx_description
1 polymer ?
#
loop_
_entity_poly.entity_id
_entity_poly.type
_entity_poly.pdbx_seq_one_letter_code
_entity_poly.pdbx_strand_id
1 'polypeptide(L)'
;MKISVLAILLTCSATLWSQAASSIPSFTIDASVSRTSDGTVSVTANNIRPLWQTLASVRRQYGWTVDYEDPLYPSGSDQITSDAVHGLYLKGGKFVSHFSEPKNSSSAEENRVLQAIVDQYNAQFLTKYRVLKVSDYRFDVAPAQSLLDRPVKIDSDTRSLRAEVDQIMVSLANATGVRAEQGGLIDNVMEQTQVALRHTGAVPARQLLNEVLDHAPVQKVWVFTFNPNGGSCAIGIQTTQQWIPNANGKVSVKTLSNPHFALAQKK
;
A
#
# COMPACT_ATOMS: atom_id res chain seq x y z
N MET A 1 71.55 -41.38 -35.05
CA MET A 1 70.17 -40.93 -35.31
C MET A 1 69.34 -41.17 -34.06
N LYS A 2 68.93 -40.11 -33.35
CA LYS A 2 68.05 -40.20 -32.17
C LYS A 2 66.73 -39.52 -32.54
N ILE A 3 65.65 -40.28 -32.53
CA ILE A 3 64.28 -39.80 -32.80
C ILE A 3 63.74 -39.25 -31.49
N SER A 4 63.36 -37.98 -31.46
CA SER A 4 62.65 -37.36 -30.34
C SER A 4 61.15 -37.37 -30.66
N VAL A 5 60.37 -38.02 -29.79
CA VAL A 5 58.90 -38.03 -29.85
C VAL A 5 58.39 -36.87 -28.99
N LEU A 6 57.65 -35.96 -29.62
CA LEU A 6 57.01 -34.82 -28.98
C LEU A 6 55.61 -35.25 -28.48
N ALA A 7 55.41 -35.31 -27.17
CA ALA A 7 54.11 -35.56 -26.56
C ALA A 7 53.37 -34.22 -26.35
N ILE A 8 52.25 -34.04 -27.04
CA ILE A 8 51.35 -32.89 -26.88
C ILE A 8 50.30 -33.27 -25.83
N LEU A 9 50.36 -32.64 -24.65
CA LEU A 9 49.34 -32.72 -23.61
C LEU A 9 48.25 -31.67 -23.88
N LEU A 10 47.07 -32.13 -24.30
CA LEU A 10 45.88 -31.30 -24.45
C LEU A 10 45.18 -31.17 -23.08
N THR A 11 45.27 -30.01 -22.45
CA THR A 11 44.55 -29.69 -21.21
C THR A 11 43.18 -29.08 -21.55
N CYS A 12 42.13 -29.91 -21.53
CA CYS A 12 40.74 -29.43 -21.54
C CYS A 12 40.42 -28.74 -20.21
N SER A 13 40.45 -27.40 -20.20
CA SER A 13 39.94 -26.62 -19.08
C SER A 13 38.42 -26.57 -19.17
N ALA A 14 37.74 -27.47 -18.45
CA ALA A 14 36.30 -27.40 -18.26
C ALA A 14 36.00 -26.19 -17.35
N THR A 15 35.64 -25.06 -17.95
CA THR A 15 35.11 -23.90 -17.23
C THR A 15 33.68 -24.20 -16.84
N LEU A 16 33.51 -24.84 -15.68
CA LEU A 16 32.24 -24.91 -14.97
C LEU A 16 31.86 -23.49 -14.54
N TRP A 17 31.07 -22.80 -15.35
CA TRP A 17 30.34 -21.62 -14.90
C TRP A 17 29.36 -22.08 -13.81
N SER A 18 29.73 -21.86 -12.55
CA SER A 18 28.75 -21.83 -11.47
C SER A 18 27.75 -20.72 -11.79
N GLN A 19 26.56 -21.09 -12.28
CA GLN A 19 25.42 -20.19 -12.20
C GLN A 19 25.14 -20.02 -10.71
N ALA A 20 25.53 -18.86 -10.16
CA ALA A 20 25.08 -18.47 -8.84
C ALA A 20 23.55 -18.51 -8.87
N ALA A 21 22.96 -19.37 -8.03
CA ALA A 21 21.53 -19.38 -7.82
C ALA A 21 21.10 -17.94 -7.52
N SER A 22 20.16 -17.40 -8.31
CA SER A 22 19.65 -16.05 -8.08
C SER A 22 19.07 -16.01 -6.67
N SER A 23 19.72 -15.28 -5.76
CA SER A 23 19.24 -15.11 -4.40
C SER A 23 17.85 -14.47 -4.47
N ILE A 24 16.84 -15.12 -3.92
CA ILE A 24 15.52 -14.50 -3.74
C ILE A 24 15.74 -13.17 -3.01
N PRO A 25 15.26 -12.03 -3.53
CA PRO A 25 15.45 -10.74 -2.87
C PRO A 25 14.91 -10.81 -1.44
N SER A 26 15.74 -10.53 -0.43
CA SER A 26 15.30 -10.50 0.95
C SER A 26 14.44 -9.26 1.17
N PHE A 27 13.11 -9.42 1.14
CA PHE A 27 12.19 -8.33 1.45
C PHE A 27 12.20 -8.00 2.94
N THR A 28 11.94 -6.73 3.23
CA THR A 28 11.84 -6.18 4.59
C THR A 28 10.38 -6.00 4.97
N ILE A 29 10.08 -6.08 6.26
CA ILE A 29 8.74 -5.79 6.79
C ILE A 29 8.49 -4.28 6.74
N ASP A 30 9.44 -3.49 7.26
CA ASP A 30 9.32 -2.03 7.35
C ASP A 30 10.37 -1.33 6.47
N ALA A 31 9.99 -0.16 5.94
CA ALA A 31 10.93 0.72 5.26
C ALA A 31 11.88 1.38 6.27
N SER A 32 13.14 1.56 5.89
CA SER A 32 14.09 2.33 6.71
C SER A 32 13.92 3.82 6.43
N VAL A 33 14.04 4.63 7.47
CA VAL A 33 13.93 6.10 7.40
C VAL A 33 15.24 6.71 7.90
N SER A 34 15.85 7.57 7.10
CA SER A 34 16.99 8.38 7.52
C SER A 34 16.71 9.86 7.25
N ARG A 35 17.40 10.72 8.02
CA ARG A 35 17.29 12.18 7.92
C ARG A 35 18.66 12.79 7.80
N THR A 36 18.81 13.71 6.87
CA THR A 36 20.01 14.53 6.71
C THR A 36 19.85 15.84 7.49
N SER A 37 20.97 16.51 7.77
CA SER A 37 21.00 17.76 8.54
C SER A 37 20.30 18.94 7.86
N ASP A 38 20.10 18.87 6.54
CA ASP A 38 19.36 19.85 5.74
C ASP A 38 17.83 19.65 5.78
N GLY A 39 17.34 18.68 6.55
CA GLY A 39 15.91 18.38 6.66
C GLY A 39 15.36 17.50 5.54
N THR A 40 16.22 16.90 4.71
CA THR A 40 15.78 15.87 3.75
C THR A 40 15.53 14.54 4.47
N VAL A 41 14.37 13.96 4.23
CA VAL A 41 13.98 12.62 4.67
C VAL A 41 14.18 11.66 3.52
N SER A 42 14.81 10.54 3.79
CA SER A 42 14.96 9.41 2.87
C SER A 42 14.22 8.21 3.42
N VAL A 43 13.30 7.64 2.63
CA VAL A 43 12.58 6.41 2.96
C VAL A 43 12.98 5.34 1.96
N THR A 44 13.58 4.25 2.45
CA THR A 44 13.98 3.10 1.62
C THR A 44 13.08 1.93 1.89
N ALA A 45 12.25 1.58 0.92
CA ALA A 45 11.41 0.40 0.90
C ALA A 45 12.09 -0.72 0.10
N ASN A 46 11.86 -1.96 0.53
CA ASN A 46 12.21 -3.17 -0.22
C ASN A 46 11.17 -4.26 0.06
N ASN A 47 10.13 -4.30 -0.77
CA ASN A 47 8.94 -5.13 -0.57
C ASN A 47 8.28 -5.46 -1.92
N ILE A 48 7.33 -6.39 -1.94
CA ILE A 48 6.45 -6.66 -3.07
C ILE A 48 5.57 -5.45 -3.47
N ARG A 49 5.28 -4.56 -2.51
CA ARG A 49 4.56 -3.29 -2.71
C ARG A 49 5.36 -2.12 -2.10
N PRO A 50 6.43 -1.67 -2.76
CA PRO A 50 7.37 -0.75 -2.13
C PRO A 50 6.81 0.68 -1.98
N LEU A 51 5.85 1.10 -2.83
CA LEU A 51 5.12 2.35 -2.62
C LEU A 51 4.27 2.30 -1.34
N TRP A 52 3.45 1.26 -1.18
CA TRP A 52 2.68 1.04 0.05
C TRP A 52 3.57 1.03 1.29
N GLN A 53 4.70 0.31 1.26
CA GLN A 53 5.62 0.25 2.40
C GLN A 53 6.19 1.65 2.75
N THR A 54 6.49 2.47 1.74
CA THR A 54 6.93 3.85 1.91
C THR A 54 5.83 4.70 2.56
N LEU A 55 4.60 4.64 2.04
CA LEU A 55 3.45 5.37 2.57
C LEU A 55 3.09 4.93 4.00
N ALA A 56 3.16 3.64 4.30
CA ALA A 56 2.94 3.11 5.64
C ALA A 56 3.96 3.67 6.64
N SER A 57 5.23 3.82 6.23
CA SER A 57 6.27 4.45 7.05
C SER A 57 5.98 5.94 7.28
N VAL A 58 5.63 6.69 6.23
CA VAL A 58 5.24 8.10 6.33
C VAL A 58 4.04 8.28 7.27
N ARG A 59 3.00 7.46 7.13
CA ARG A 59 1.83 7.48 8.02
C ARG A 59 2.20 7.26 9.49
N ARG A 60 3.04 6.27 9.77
CA ARG A 60 3.51 6.01 11.14
C ARG A 60 4.34 7.18 11.68
N GLN A 61 5.15 7.81 10.84
CA GLN A 61 5.98 8.92 11.27
C GLN A 61 5.16 10.18 11.61
N TYR A 62 4.18 10.51 10.77
CA TYR A 62 3.49 11.80 10.83
C TYR A 62 2.04 11.71 11.33
N GLY A 63 1.48 10.51 11.47
CA GLY A 63 0.10 10.32 11.87
C GLY A 63 -0.93 10.64 10.78
N TRP A 64 -0.50 10.67 9.51
CA TRP A 64 -1.40 10.96 8.39
C TRP A 64 -2.35 9.79 8.10
N THR A 65 -3.59 10.08 7.70
CA THR A 65 -4.47 9.08 7.09
C THR A 65 -4.29 9.11 5.59
N VAL A 66 -3.50 8.14 5.13
CA VAL A 66 -3.23 7.90 3.71
C VAL A 66 -3.73 6.50 3.37
N ASP A 67 -4.79 6.46 2.57
CA ASP A 67 -5.33 5.23 2.05
C ASP A 67 -4.58 4.80 0.79
N TYR A 68 -4.62 3.50 0.47
CA TYR A 68 -3.81 2.96 -0.62
C TYR A 68 -4.55 1.87 -1.39
N GLU A 69 -4.48 1.93 -2.72
CA GLU A 69 -5.02 0.92 -3.63
C GLU A 69 -3.93 0.39 -4.57
N ASP A 70 -3.86 -0.92 -4.77
CA ASP A 70 -3.09 -1.54 -5.84
C ASP A 70 -3.82 -1.46 -7.20
N PRO A 71 -3.11 -1.38 -8.33
CA PRO A 71 -3.70 -1.72 -9.63
C PRO A 71 -3.98 -3.22 -9.73
N LEU A 72 -4.70 -3.63 -10.77
CA LEU A 72 -4.83 -5.04 -11.15
C LEU A 72 -3.56 -5.65 -11.78
N TYR A 73 -2.44 -4.92 -11.75
CA TYR A 73 -1.13 -5.24 -12.35
C TYR A 73 -1.20 -5.98 -13.70
N PRO A 74 -1.02 -5.31 -14.86
CA PRO A 74 -1.01 -6.01 -16.14
C PRO A 74 0.05 -7.12 -16.18
N SER A 75 -0.28 -8.23 -16.85
CA SER A 75 0.60 -9.40 -16.95
C SER A 75 1.96 -9.04 -17.56
N GLY A 76 3.05 -9.51 -16.97
CA GLY A 76 4.40 -9.51 -17.56
C GLY A 76 5.34 -8.38 -17.13
N SER A 77 4.85 -7.23 -16.65
CA SER A 77 5.73 -6.12 -16.21
C SER A 77 6.03 -6.15 -14.71
N ASP A 78 4.99 -6.34 -13.91
CA ASP A 78 5.03 -6.23 -12.46
C ASP A 78 4.76 -7.57 -11.76
N GLN A 79 4.55 -8.63 -12.55
CA GLN A 79 4.31 -9.98 -12.07
C GLN A 79 5.44 -10.93 -12.48
N ILE A 80 5.80 -11.86 -11.60
CA ILE A 80 6.75 -12.95 -11.84
C ILE A 80 6.08 -14.27 -11.47
N THR A 81 6.40 -15.33 -12.20
CA THR A 81 6.11 -16.71 -11.78
C THR A 81 7.23 -17.23 -10.90
N SER A 82 6.87 -18.00 -9.88
CA SER A 82 7.86 -18.72 -9.05
C SER A 82 7.48 -20.18 -8.94
N ASP A 83 8.37 -21.06 -9.38
CA ASP A 83 8.21 -22.51 -9.28
C ASP A 83 8.25 -23.00 -7.83
N ALA A 84 8.93 -22.26 -6.94
CA ALA A 84 9.03 -22.59 -5.52
C ALA A 84 7.70 -22.42 -4.76
N VAL A 85 6.78 -21.61 -5.30
CA VAL A 85 5.54 -21.21 -4.62
C VAL A 85 4.31 -21.39 -5.54
N HIS A 86 4.48 -22.07 -6.68
CA HIS A 86 3.45 -22.41 -7.68
C HIS A 86 2.40 -21.32 -7.92
N GLY A 87 2.81 -20.14 -8.39
CA GLY A 87 1.87 -19.06 -8.67
C GLY A 87 2.48 -17.80 -9.26
N LEU A 88 1.61 -16.82 -9.53
CA LEU A 88 1.98 -15.46 -9.92
C LEU A 88 2.18 -14.59 -8.67
N TYR A 89 3.25 -13.81 -8.65
CA TYR A 89 3.63 -12.93 -7.55
C TYR A 89 4.00 -11.55 -8.07
N LEU A 90 3.83 -10.53 -7.24
CA LEU A 90 4.34 -9.20 -7.57
C LEU A 90 5.87 -9.19 -7.47
N LYS A 91 6.52 -8.66 -8.51
CA LYS A 91 7.98 -8.55 -8.59
C LYS A 91 8.55 -7.71 -7.44
N GLY A 92 7.85 -6.62 -7.10
CA GLY A 92 8.30 -5.67 -6.09
C GLY A 92 9.67 -5.09 -6.36
N GLY A 93 10.37 -4.79 -5.27
CA GLY A 93 11.78 -4.42 -5.27
C GLY A 93 12.07 -3.22 -4.38
N LYS A 94 13.24 -2.63 -4.63
CA LYS A 94 13.71 -1.46 -3.90
C LYS A 94 13.11 -0.17 -4.48
N PHE A 95 12.56 0.66 -3.60
CA PHE A 95 12.15 2.03 -3.90
C PHE A 95 12.76 2.95 -2.85
N VAL A 96 13.34 4.06 -3.29
CA VAL A 96 13.87 5.09 -2.40
C VAL A 96 13.18 6.39 -2.76
N SER A 97 12.58 7.04 -1.76
CA SER A 97 11.97 8.35 -1.92
C SER A 97 12.65 9.37 -1.02
N HIS A 98 12.89 10.55 -1.58
CA HIS A 98 13.46 11.70 -0.90
C HIS A 98 12.46 12.85 -0.87
N PHE A 99 12.26 13.47 0.29
CA PHE A 99 11.43 14.66 0.40
C PHE A 99 11.88 15.54 1.57
N SER A 100 11.67 16.85 1.46
CA SER A 100 11.89 17.75 2.59
C SER A 100 10.82 17.53 3.67
N GLU A 101 11.26 17.44 4.92
CA GLU A 101 10.41 17.31 6.11
C GLU A 101 9.25 18.33 6.04
N PRO A 102 8.01 17.93 6.33
CA PRO A 102 6.86 18.84 6.31
C PRO A 102 7.06 19.97 7.31
N LYS A 103 6.83 21.23 6.86
CA LYS A 103 7.04 22.42 7.71
C LYS A 103 6.03 22.54 8.85
N ASN A 104 4.86 21.94 8.67
CA ASN A 104 3.75 21.93 9.62
C ASN A 104 2.79 20.78 9.24
N SER A 105 1.74 20.60 10.04
CA SER A 105 0.69 19.60 9.81
C SER A 105 -0.46 20.09 8.91
N SER A 106 -0.19 21.01 7.97
CA SER A 106 -1.22 21.47 7.05
C SER A 106 -1.43 20.48 5.91
N SER A 107 -2.68 20.31 5.48
CA SER A 107 -3.05 19.48 4.33
C SER A 107 -2.22 19.79 3.06
N ALA A 108 -1.82 21.04 2.86
CA ALA A 108 -0.99 21.43 1.71
C ALA A 108 0.42 20.83 1.78
N GLU A 109 1.04 20.82 2.97
CA GLU A 109 2.35 20.18 3.19
C GLU A 109 2.25 18.65 3.09
N GLU A 110 1.19 18.04 3.61
CA GLU A 110 0.93 16.60 3.44
C GLU A 110 0.83 16.24 1.96
N ASN A 111 -0.02 16.96 1.21
CA ASN A 111 -0.19 16.75 -0.22
C ASN A 111 1.12 16.92 -1.00
N ARG A 112 1.92 17.94 -0.67
CA ARG A 112 3.22 18.19 -1.29
C ARG A 112 4.16 16.99 -1.11
N VAL A 113 4.25 16.45 0.11
CA VAL A 113 5.11 15.29 0.42
C VAL A 113 4.60 14.04 -0.30
N LEU A 114 3.30 13.76 -0.24
CA LEU A 114 2.70 12.60 -0.91
C LEU A 114 2.88 12.67 -2.43
N GLN A 115 2.69 13.85 -3.03
CA GLN A 115 2.89 14.03 -4.46
C GLN A 115 4.35 13.80 -4.85
N ALA A 116 5.31 14.33 -4.07
CA ALA A 116 6.74 14.10 -4.32
C ALA A 116 7.11 12.61 -4.25
N ILE A 117 6.54 11.85 -3.31
CA ILE A 117 6.74 10.40 -3.21
C ILE A 117 6.17 9.68 -4.44
N VAL A 118 4.93 9.99 -4.81
CA VAL A 118 4.25 9.36 -5.94
C VAL A 118 4.93 9.70 -7.27
N ASP A 119 5.40 10.94 -7.46
CA ASP A 119 6.11 11.35 -8.68
C ASP A 119 7.44 10.60 -8.83
N GLN A 120 8.20 10.43 -7.75
CA GLN A 120 9.43 9.62 -7.76
C GLN A 120 9.14 8.15 -8.08
N TYR A 121 8.08 7.59 -7.50
CA TYR A 121 7.67 6.22 -7.81
C TYR A 121 7.29 6.08 -9.30
N ASN A 122 6.47 7.00 -9.79
CA ASN A 122 6.03 7.03 -11.18
C ASN A 122 7.18 7.26 -12.16
N ALA A 123 8.27 7.92 -11.75
CA ALA A 123 9.47 8.06 -12.59
C ALA A 123 10.26 6.75 -12.68
N GLN A 124 10.26 5.93 -11.62
CA GLN A 124 11.04 4.69 -11.56
C GLN A 124 10.28 3.46 -12.10
N PHE A 125 8.96 3.38 -11.90
CA PHE A 125 8.18 2.18 -12.19
C PHE A 125 7.16 2.39 -13.32
N LEU A 126 6.73 1.29 -13.95
CA LEU A 126 5.76 1.32 -15.05
C LEU A 126 4.33 1.60 -14.56
N THR A 127 3.93 0.96 -13.47
CA THR A 127 2.65 1.24 -12.81
C THR A 127 2.62 2.70 -12.35
N LYS A 128 1.56 3.43 -12.70
CA LYS A 128 1.38 4.84 -12.35
C LYS A 128 0.30 5.04 -11.30
N TYR A 129 0.60 5.89 -10.32
CA TYR A 129 -0.27 6.30 -9.23
C TYR A 129 -0.57 7.80 -9.26
N ARG A 130 -1.57 8.20 -8.50
CA ARG A 130 -1.94 9.60 -8.25
C ARG A 130 -2.29 9.78 -6.78
N VAL A 131 -2.13 11.01 -6.30
CA VAL A 131 -2.61 11.44 -4.98
C VAL A 131 -3.98 12.09 -5.17
N LEU A 132 -4.94 11.71 -4.36
CA LEU A 132 -6.27 12.29 -4.30
C LEU A 132 -6.48 12.89 -2.92
N LYS A 133 -6.75 14.19 -2.86
CA LYS A 133 -7.17 14.84 -1.62
C LYS A 133 -8.66 14.57 -1.40
N VAL A 134 -8.99 13.84 -0.33
CA VAL A 134 -10.37 13.51 0.04
C VAL A 134 -10.92 14.56 1.00
N SER A 135 -10.11 14.95 1.99
CA SER A 135 -10.39 16.04 2.92
C SER A 135 -9.09 16.70 3.39
N ASP A 136 -9.15 17.65 4.31
CA ASP A 136 -7.94 18.24 4.89
C ASP A 136 -7.11 17.24 5.72
N TYR A 137 -7.69 16.10 6.11
CA TYR A 137 -7.05 15.10 6.96
C TYR A 137 -6.94 13.71 6.31
N ARG A 138 -7.33 13.58 5.04
CA ARG A 138 -7.40 12.27 4.36
C ARG A 138 -6.98 12.38 2.90
N PHE A 139 -6.05 11.51 2.53
CA PHE A 139 -5.55 11.37 1.17
C PHE A 139 -5.65 9.92 0.74
N ASP A 140 -5.92 9.71 -0.55
CA ASP A 140 -5.82 8.40 -1.15
C ASP A 140 -4.65 8.39 -2.14
N VAL A 141 -3.87 7.31 -2.14
CA VAL A 141 -2.92 7.01 -3.20
C VAL A 141 -3.46 5.83 -4.00
N ALA A 142 -3.79 6.09 -5.25
CA ALA A 142 -4.50 5.16 -6.11
C ALA A 142 -3.83 5.02 -7.49
N PRO A 143 -3.99 3.88 -8.18
CA PRO A 143 -3.51 3.74 -9.54
C PRO A 143 -4.29 4.66 -10.48
N ALA A 144 -3.69 4.98 -11.64
CA ALA A 144 -4.35 5.79 -12.67
C ALA A 144 -5.68 5.16 -13.14
N GLN A 145 -5.77 3.83 -13.14
CA GLN A 145 -6.99 3.07 -13.36
C GLN A 145 -7.36 2.35 -12.07
N SER A 146 -8.18 3.01 -11.25
CA SER A 146 -8.65 2.47 -9.98
C SER A 146 -9.92 1.64 -10.15
N LEU A 147 -9.96 0.53 -9.42
CA LEU A 147 -11.15 -0.29 -9.25
C LEU A 147 -12.13 0.40 -8.28
N LEU A 148 -11.63 1.04 -7.22
CA LEU A 148 -12.47 1.72 -6.23
C LEU A 148 -13.17 2.98 -6.76
N ASP A 149 -12.75 3.52 -7.90
CA ASP A 149 -13.47 4.63 -8.57
C ASP A 149 -14.75 4.17 -9.27
N ARG A 150 -15.01 2.87 -9.33
CA ARG A 150 -16.20 2.31 -9.98
C ARG A 150 -17.46 2.66 -9.18
N PRO A 151 -18.49 3.24 -9.83
CA PRO A 151 -19.77 3.47 -9.18
C PRO A 151 -20.43 2.15 -8.78
N VAL A 152 -20.85 2.07 -7.52
CA VAL A 152 -21.58 0.93 -6.97
C VAL A 152 -22.84 1.41 -6.29
N LYS A 153 -23.87 0.56 -6.27
CA LYS A 153 -25.09 0.80 -5.50
C LYS A 153 -25.03 -0.01 -4.20
N ILE A 154 -25.37 0.64 -3.10
CA ILE A 154 -25.53 0.00 -1.80
C ILE A 154 -26.97 0.20 -1.32
N ASP A 155 -27.47 -0.76 -0.55
CA ASP A 155 -28.79 -0.66 0.03
C ASP A 155 -28.75 0.26 1.25
N SER A 156 -29.62 1.26 1.27
CA SER A 156 -29.74 2.17 2.42
C SER A 156 -30.30 1.43 3.62
N ASP A 157 -29.44 1.21 4.61
CA ASP A 157 -29.76 0.52 5.86
C ASP A 157 -28.81 1.01 6.96
N THR A 158 -29.09 0.63 8.21
CA THR A 158 -28.17 0.86 9.32
C THR A 158 -27.39 -0.43 9.61
N ARG A 159 -26.07 -0.38 9.50
CA ARG A 159 -25.19 -1.53 9.69
C ARG A 159 -23.96 -1.17 10.51
N SER A 160 -23.25 -2.17 11.01
CA SER A 160 -21.90 -1.93 11.55
C SER A 160 -20.96 -1.44 10.45
N LEU A 161 -19.89 -0.72 10.81
CA LEU A 161 -18.87 -0.32 9.83
C LEU A 161 -18.31 -1.52 9.07
N ARG A 162 -18.10 -2.66 9.75
CA ARG A 162 -17.63 -3.92 9.14
C ARG A 162 -18.59 -4.38 8.05
N ALA A 163 -19.88 -4.46 8.38
CA ALA A 163 -20.91 -4.94 7.46
C ALA A 163 -21.13 -3.97 6.29
N GLU A 164 -20.98 -2.67 6.51
CA GLU A 164 -21.07 -1.68 5.43
C GLU A 164 -19.88 -1.78 4.46
N VAL A 165 -18.65 -1.98 4.97
CA VAL A 165 -17.48 -2.25 4.11
C VAL A 165 -17.67 -3.54 3.31
N ASP A 166 -18.17 -4.62 3.93
CA ASP A 166 -18.49 -5.86 3.21
C ASP A 166 -19.50 -5.64 2.09
N GLN A 167 -20.58 -4.90 2.36
CA GLN A 167 -21.59 -4.58 1.35
C GLN A 167 -20.97 -3.79 0.18
N ILE A 168 -20.09 -2.83 0.45
CA ILE A 168 -19.38 -2.08 -0.60
C ILE A 168 -18.50 -3.03 -1.43
N MET A 169 -17.79 -3.98 -0.81
CA MET A 169 -16.96 -4.96 -1.52
C MET A 169 -17.79 -5.92 -2.37
N VAL A 170 -18.93 -6.40 -1.87
CA VAL A 170 -19.88 -7.22 -2.64
C VAL A 170 -20.41 -6.47 -3.85
N SER A 171 -20.86 -5.22 -3.66
CA SER A 171 -21.36 -4.40 -4.77
C SER A 171 -20.26 -4.07 -5.78
N LEU A 172 -19.01 -3.86 -5.34
CA LEU A 172 -17.87 -3.67 -6.22
C LEU A 172 -17.56 -4.93 -7.04
N ALA A 173 -17.57 -6.09 -6.41
CA ALA A 173 -17.35 -7.35 -7.10
C ALA A 173 -18.43 -7.61 -8.16
N ASN A 174 -19.70 -7.33 -7.84
CA ASN A 174 -20.81 -7.44 -8.80
C ASN A 174 -20.65 -6.45 -9.97
N ALA A 175 -20.18 -5.22 -9.71
CA ALA A 175 -20.02 -4.20 -10.74
C ALA A 175 -18.82 -4.42 -11.66
N THR A 176 -17.79 -5.14 -11.20
CA THR A 176 -16.50 -5.26 -11.89
C THR A 176 -16.16 -6.67 -12.36
N GLY A 177 -16.81 -7.69 -11.79
CA GLY A 177 -16.45 -9.09 -11.97
C GLY A 177 -15.17 -9.51 -11.24
N VAL A 178 -14.53 -8.61 -10.49
CA VAL A 178 -13.32 -8.89 -9.71
C VAL A 178 -13.72 -9.21 -8.28
N ARG A 179 -13.39 -10.40 -7.79
CA ARG A 179 -13.65 -10.76 -6.38
C ARG A 179 -12.97 -9.77 -5.45
N ALA A 180 -13.73 -9.18 -4.52
CA ALA A 180 -13.23 -8.28 -3.50
C ALA A 180 -13.81 -8.68 -2.14
N GLU A 181 -12.97 -8.77 -1.12
CA GLU A 181 -13.40 -9.14 0.23
C GLU A 181 -12.65 -8.32 1.29
N GLN A 182 -13.26 -8.12 2.45
CA GLN A 182 -12.55 -7.54 3.58
C GLN A 182 -11.72 -8.61 4.28
N GLY A 183 -10.41 -8.36 4.37
CA GLY A 183 -9.48 -9.11 5.18
C GLY A 183 -9.20 -8.45 6.53
N GLY A 184 -8.48 -9.16 7.39
CA GLY A 184 -7.96 -8.64 8.65
C GLY A 184 -8.57 -9.26 9.91
N LEU A 185 -8.11 -8.78 11.06
CA LEU A 185 -8.59 -9.21 12.38
C LEU A 185 -9.87 -8.46 12.76
N ILE A 186 -10.69 -9.09 13.60
CA ILE A 186 -11.89 -8.48 14.19
C ILE A 186 -11.48 -7.24 14.99
N ASP A 187 -12.15 -6.12 14.72
CA ASP A 187 -11.91 -4.83 15.37
C ASP A 187 -13.22 -4.38 16.03
N ASN A 188 -13.24 -4.30 17.36
CA ASN A 188 -14.45 -3.95 18.11
C ASN A 188 -15.08 -2.63 17.66
N VAL A 189 -14.26 -1.65 17.24
CA VAL A 189 -14.78 -0.37 16.73
C VAL A 189 -15.56 -0.59 15.43
N MET A 190 -15.07 -1.47 14.55
CA MET A 190 -15.73 -1.79 13.29
C MET A 190 -17.06 -2.55 13.49
N GLU A 191 -17.13 -3.40 14.52
CA GLU A 191 -18.33 -4.18 14.82
C GLU A 191 -19.42 -3.38 15.56
N GLN A 192 -19.01 -2.50 16.48
CA GLN A 192 -19.95 -1.83 17.38
C GLN A 192 -20.47 -0.50 16.84
N THR A 193 -19.71 0.16 15.97
CA THR A 193 -20.10 1.47 15.43
C THR A 193 -21.11 1.28 14.30
N GLN A 194 -22.31 1.84 14.46
CA GLN A 194 -23.37 1.78 13.47
C GLN A 194 -23.31 2.99 12.53
N VAL A 195 -23.52 2.75 11.24
CA VAL A 195 -23.56 3.77 10.18
C VAL A 195 -24.78 3.54 9.30
N ALA A 196 -25.36 4.63 8.79
CA ALA A 196 -26.45 4.58 7.83
C ALA A 196 -26.13 5.48 6.64
N LEU A 197 -25.60 4.89 5.58
CA LEU A 197 -25.33 5.61 4.34
C LEU A 197 -26.60 5.73 3.50
N ARG A 198 -26.90 6.94 3.03
CA ARG A 198 -28.14 7.23 2.29
C ARG A 198 -27.80 7.84 0.93
N HIS A 199 -27.60 6.98 -0.05
CA HIS A 199 -27.36 7.36 -1.44
C HIS A 199 -28.50 6.87 -2.32
N THR A 200 -29.10 7.76 -3.11
CA THR A 200 -30.22 7.43 -4.02
C THR A 200 -29.76 6.80 -5.33
N GLY A 201 -28.47 6.89 -5.66
CA GLY A 201 -27.87 6.39 -6.88
C GLY A 201 -26.53 5.68 -6.65
N ALA A 202 -25.89 5.27 -7.75
CA ALA A 202 -24.56 4.66 -7.69
C ALA A 202 -23.50 5.72 -7.39
N VAL A 203 -22.58 5.40 -6.49
CA VAL A 203 -21.50 6.29 -6.01
C VAL A 203 -20.18 5.53 -6.08
N PRO A 204 -19.03 6.17 -6.37
CA PRO A 204 -17.73 5.49 -6.34
C PRO A 204 -17.51 4.73 -5.03
N ALA A 205 -17.08 3.46 -5.12
CA ALA A 205 -16.83 2.63 -3.95
C ALA A 205 -15.83 3.28 -2.97
N ARG A 206 -14.81 3.97 -3.48
CA ARG A 206 -13.86 4.78 -2.70
C ARG A 206 -14.54 5.82 -1.83
N GLN A 207 -15.48 6.56 -2.41
CA GLN A 207 -16.20 7.61 -1.69
C GLN A 207 -17.01 7.00 -0.54
N LEU A 208 -17.71 5.89 -0.81
CA LEU A 208 -18.45 5.16 0.21
C LEU A 208 -17.53 4.66 1.32
N LEU A 209 -16.37 4.08 0.99
CA LEU A 209 -15.39 3.63 1.98
C LEU A 209 -14.91 4.77 2.89
N ASN A 210 -14.59 5.92 2.30
CA ASN A 210 -14.15 7.08 3.05
C ASN A 210 -15.26 7.61 3.97
N GLU A 211 -16.50 7.68 3.48
CA GLU A 211 -17.67 8.09 4.26
C GLU A 211 -17.93 7.13 5.42
N VAL A 212 -17.92 5.80 5.20
CA VAL A 212 -18.05 4.80 6.28
C VAL A 212 -17.02 5.04 7.37
N LEU A 213 -15.74 5.17 7.01
CA LEU A 213 -14.67 5.29 7.99
C LEU A 213 -14.67 6.63 8.74
N ASP A 214 -15.30 7.67 8.20
CA ASP A 214 -15.47 8.94 8.89
C ASP A 214 -16.41 8.83 10.12
N HIS A 215 -17.23 7.76 10.20
CA HIS A 215 -18.02 7.44 11.38
C HIS A 215 -17.23 6.72 12.49
N ALA A 216 -16.00 6.26 12.25
CA ALA A 216 -15.20 5.61 13.28
C ALA A 216 -14.67 6.64 14.31
N PRO A 217 -14.73 6.38 15.63
CA PRO A 217 -14.22 7.29 16.66
C PRO A 217 -12.70 7.48 16.63
N VAL A 218 -11.98 6.48 16.13
CA VAL A 218 -10.53 6.55 15.89
C VAL A 218 -10.29 6.60 14.39
N GLN A 219 -9.24 7.31 14.00
CA GLN A 219 -8.87 7.45 12.59
C GLN A 219 -8.52 6.08 12.02
N LYS A 220 -9.20 5.72 10.93
CA LYS A 220 -9.00 4.46 10.21
C LYS A 220 -8.49 4.75 8.81
N VAL A 221 -7.68 3.83 8.31
CA VAL A 221 -7.21 3.77 6.93
C VAL A 221 -7.57 2.44 6.31
N TRP A 222 -7.80 2.42 5.02
CA TRP A 222 -7.97 1.22 4.23
C TRP A 222 -6.78 1.00 3.30
N VAL A 223 -6.51 -0.28 3.04
CA VAL A 223 -5.48 -0.74 2.11
C VAL A 223 -6.11 -1.79 1.22
N PHE A 224 -6.33 -1.45 -0.04
CA PHE A 224 -6.93 -2.32 -1.05
C PHE A 224 -5.83 -2.95 -1.89
N THR A 225 -5.63 -4.25 -1.73
CA THR A 225 -4.53 -4.97 -2.37
C THR A 225 -5.04 -5.97 -3.39
N PHE A 226 -4.31 -6.14 -4.48
CA PHE A 226 -4.59 -7.17 -5.48
C PHE A 226 -3.67 -8.37 -5.29
N ASN A 227 -4.25 -9.56 -5.30
CA ASN A 227 -3.53 -10.82 -5.35
C ASN A 227 -3.49 -11.32 -6.80
N PRO A 228 -2.32 -11.27 -7.47
CA PRO A 228 -2.19 -11.78 -8.83
C PRO A 228 -2.41 -13.28 -8.92
N ASN A 229 -2.21 -14.02 -7.82
CA ASN A 229 -2.56 -15.43 -7.75
C ASN A 229 -4.07 -15.58 -7.48
N GLY A 230 -4.83 -15.90 -8.52
CA GLY A 230 -6.29 -16.06 -8.43
C GLY A 230 -7.09 -14.79 -8.73
N GLY A 231 -6.43 -13.65 -8.99
CA GLY A 231 -7.08 -12.44 -9.53
C GLY A 231 -8.13 -11.82 -8.60
N SER A 232 -7.85 -11.80 -7.30
CA SER A 232 -8.77 -11.29 -6.28
C SER A 232 -8.18 -10.09 -5.54
N CYS A 233 -9.07 -9.25 -5.00
CA CYS A 233 -8.70 -8.12 -4.18
C CYS A 233 -9.09 -8.37 -2.71
N ALA A 234 -8.30 -7.79 -1.81
CA ALA A 234 -8.61 -7.76 -0.39
C ALA A 234 -8.49 -6.34 0.14
N ILE A 235 -9.46 -5.90 0.96
CA ILE A 235 -9.38 -4.63 1.70
C ILE A 235 -9.04 -4.90 3.16
N GLY A 236 -7.97 -4.28 3.66
CA GLY A 236 -7.63 -4.28 5.08
C GLY A 236 -7.92 -2.92 5.69
N ILE A 237 -8.68 -2.88 6.79
CA ILE A 237 -8.91 -1.66 7.58
C ILE A 237 -7.99 -1.66 8.79
N GLN A 238 -7.27 -0.56 9.01
CA GLN A 238 -6.29 -0.43 10.08
C GLN A 238 -6.55 0.85 10.88
N THR A 239 -6.19 0.82 12.15
CA THR A 239 -6.17 2.04 12.96
C THR A 239 -4.93 2.87 12.62
N THR A 240 -5.09 4.17 12.38
CA THR A 240 -3.95 5.07 12.19
C THR A 240 -3.20 5.22 13.51
N GLN A 241 -1.89 4.99 13.43
CA GLN A 241 -0.97 5.09 14.55
C GLN A 241 0.16 6.04 14.19
N GLN A 242 0.55 6.87 15.14
CA GLN A 242 1.78 7.65 15.08
C GLN A 242 2.84 7.02 15.99
N TRP A 243 4.04 6.83 15.47
CA TRP A 243 5.21 6.30 16.15
C TRP A 243 6.09 7.46 16.58
N ILE A 244 6.26 7.60 17.89
CA ILE A 244 6.99 8.70 18.51
C ILE A 244 8.28 8.12 19.10
N PRO A 245 9.45 8.36 18.47
CA PRO A 245 10.73 7.94 19.03
C PRO A 245 10.99 8.67 20.35
N ASN A 246 11.37 7.92 21.38
CA ASN A 246 11.74 8.45 22.68
C ASN A 246 13.26 8.57 22.82
N ALA A 247 13.73 9.42 23.73
CA ALA A 247 15.16 9.63 24.00
C ALA A 247 15.90 8.35 24.45
N ASN A 248 15.19 7.35 24.96
CA ASN A 248 15.75 6.05 25.39
C ASN A 248 15.81 5.00 24.27
N GLY A 249 15.54 5.38 23.01
CA GLY A 249 15.53 4.48 21.87
C GLY A 249 14.27 3.62 21.72
N LYS A 250 13.29 3.73 22.63
CA LYS A 250 11.98 3.07 22.48
C LYS A 250 11.04 3.90 21.62
N VAL A 251 10.01 3.26 21.05
CA VAL A 251 8.94 3.92 20.30
C VAL A 251 7.65 3.90 21.11
N SER A 252 7.05 5.07 21.33
CA SER A 252 5.68 5.20 21.82
C SER A 252 4.70 5.18 20.65
N VAL A 253 3.59 4.45 20.78
CA VAL A 253 2.55 4.38 19.75
C VAL A 253 1.34 5.17 20.21
N LYS A 254 0.95 6.16 19.41
CA LYS A 254 -0.24 7.01 19.65
C LYS A 254 -1.32 6.66 18.63
N THR A 255 -2.47 6.21 19.11
CA THR A 255 -3.70 6.12 18.30
C THR A 255 -4.30 7.51 18.12
N LEU A 256 -4.76 7.81 16.91
CA LEU A 256 -5.30 9.12 16.58
C LEU A 256 -6.83 9.11 16.60
N SER A 257 -7.41 10.14 17.22
CA SER A 257 -8.85 10.39 17.18
C SER A 257 -9.26 10.83 15.79
N ASN A 258 -10.44 10.41 15.34
CA ASN A 258 -10.95 10.85 14.04
C ASN A 258 -11.50 12.29 14.15
N PRO A 259 -10.94 13.27 13.41
CA PRO A 259 -11.45 14.64 13.44
C PRO A 259 -12.88 14.75 12.88
N HIS A 260 -13.27 13.90 11.93
CA HIS A 260 -14.61 13.91 11.33
C HIS A 260 -15.68 13.38 12.28
N PHE A 261 -15.34 12.40 13.12
CA PHE A 261 -16.25 11.85 14.12
C PHE A 261 -16.72 12.92 15.12
N ALA A 262 -15.79 13.76 15.60
CA ALA A 262 -16.10 14.84 16.55
C ALA A 262 -17.03 15.91 15.94
N LEU A 263 -17.00 16.10 14.62
CA LEU A 263 -17.86 17.02 13.90
C LEU A 263 -19.26 16.44 13.66
N ALA A 264 -19.35 15.13 13.42
CA ALA A 264 -20.62 14.43 13.21
C ALA A 264 -21.49 14.37 14.49
N GLN A 265 -20.88 14.31 15.68
CA GLN A 265 -21.59 14.29 16.97
C GLN A 265 -22.21 15.63 17.37
N LYS A 266 -21.93 16.73 16.65
CA LYS A 266 -22.44 18.08 16.94
C LYS A 266 -23.65 18.48 16.09
N LYS A 267 -24.15 17.60 15.24
CA LYS A 267 -25.34 17.79 14.41
C LYS A 267 -26.47 16.90 14.93
#